data_AF-A0A7X1TZ10-F1
#
_entry.id   AF-A0A7X1TZ10-F1
#
_cell.length_a   1.000
_cell.length_b   1.000
_cell.length_c   1.000
_cell.angle_alpha   90.00
_cell.angle_beta   90.00
_cell.angle_gamma   90.00
#
_symmetry.space_group_name_H-M   'P 1'
#
loop_
_entity.id
_entity.type
_entity.pdbx_description
1 polymer ?
#
loop_
_entity_poly.entity_id
_entity_poly.type
_entity_poly.pdbx_seq_one_letter_code
_entity_poly.pdbx_strand_id
1 'polypeptide(L)'
;MKKTTWRLSLIAAAAAVVVMVLALPFARAQRQVSPSDVPIGVAASGGTSTAWFYRPSSGTVVACQSTASGAGALSGIQCVASKLP
;
A
#
# COMPACT_ATOMS: atom_id res chain seq x y z
N MET A 1 -34.08 45.54 7.47
CA MET A 1 -33.25 44.49 8.11
C MET A 1 -33.35 43.10 7.46
N LYS A 2 -34.40 42.75 6.69
CA LYS A 2 -34.56 41.40 6.08
C LYS A 2 -33.66 41.09 4.87
N LYS A 3 -33.22 42.11 4.10
CA LYS A 3 -32.41 41.92 2.87
C LYS A 3 -30.95 41.54 3.18
N THR A 4 -30.41 41.99 4.30
CA THR A 4 -29.01 41.76 4.70
C THR A 4 -28.80 40.32 5.18
N THR A 5 -29.78 39.75 5.86
CA THR A 5 -29.77 38.36 6.36
C THR A 5 -29.74 37.34 5.23
N TRP A 6 -30.50 37.56 4.15
CA TRP A 6 -30.51 36.68 2.98
C TRP A 6 -29.15 36.62 2.27
N ARG A 7 -28.46 37.76 2.18
CA ARG A 7 -27.13 37.84 1.56
C ARG A 7 -26.08 37.11 2.39
N LEU A 8 -26.14 37.23 3.72
CA LEU A 8 -25.25 36.53 4.63
C LEU A 8 -25.44 35.00 4.55
N SER A 9 -26.69 34.53 4.48
CA SER A 9 -26.98 33.09 4.34
C SER A 9 -26.48 32.52 3.01
N LEU A 10 -26.59 33.26 1.91
CA LEU A 10 -26.08 32.83 0.60
C LEU A 10 -24.55 32.76 0.56
N ILE A 11 -23.88 33.74 1.18
CA ILE A 11 -22.41 33.76 1.27
C ILE A 11 -21.92 32.58 2.13
N ALA A 12 -22.58 32.31 3.25
CA ALA A 12 -22.24 31.18 4.11
C ALA A 12 -22.43 29.82 3.40
N ALA A 13 -23.52 29.67 2.64
CA ALA A 13 -23.78 28.45 1.86
C ALA A 13 -22.73 28.25 0.75
N ALA A 14 -22.37 29.31 0.03
CA ALA A 14 -21.33 29.25 -1.00
C ALA A 14 -19.95 28.89 -0.41
N ALA A 15 -19.59 29.48 0.74
CA ALA A 15 -18.35 29.16 1.43
C ALA A 15 -18.29 27.68 1.87
N ALA A 16 -19.40 27.14 2.38
CA ALA A 16 -19.47 25.72 2.78
C ALA A 16 -19.27 24.77 1.60
N VAL A 17 -19.86 25.09 0.43
CA VAL A 17 -19.67 24.29 -0.81
C VAL A 17 -18.22 24.36 -1.28
N VAL A 18 -17.59 25.54 -1.27
CA VAL A 18 -16.17 25.70 -1.65
C VAL A 18 -15.27 24.89 -0.72
N VAL A 19 -15.52 24.92 0.60
CA VAL A 19 -14.76 24.11 1.58
C VAL A 19 -14.97 22.61 1.34
N MET A 20 -16.19 22.16 1.07
CA MET A 20 -16.45 20.75 0.73
C MET A 20 -15.71 20.31 -0.54
N VAL A 21 -15.76 21.11 -1.61
CA VAL A 21 -15.12 20.78 -2.90
C VAL A 21 -13.59 20.72 -2.74
N LEU A 22 -13.01 21.66 -1.99
CA LEU A 22 -11.58 21.70 -1.72
C LEU A 22 -11.11 20.59 -0.77
N ALA A 23 -12.00 20.03 0.06
CA ALA A 23 -11.68 18.93 0.98
C ALA A 23 -11.78 17.52 0.34
N LEU A 24 -12.43 17.37 -0.82
CA LEU A 24 -12.56 16.08 -1.52
C LEU A 24 -11.25 15.37 -1.94
N PRO A 25 -10.14 16.04 -2.34
CA PRO A 25 -8.95 15.34 -2.83
C PRO A 25 -8.16 14.63 -1.73
N PHE A 26 -8.37 14.97 -0.45
CA PHE A 26 -7.64 14.35 0.67
C PHE A 26 -8.22 13.00 1.11
N ALA A 27 -9.41 12.62 0.62
CA ALA A 27 -10.09 11.38 0.99
C ALA A 27 -9.79 10.19 0.05
N ARG A 28 -8.94 10.34 -0.97
CA ARG A 28 -8.77 9.32 -2.04
C ARG A 28 -7.37 8.70 -2.14
N ALA A 29 -6.54 8.85 -1.11
CA ALA A 29 -5.22 8.21 -1.07
C ALA A 29 -5.17 6.92 -0.23
N GLN A 30 -6.31 6.43 0.26
CA GLN A 30 -6.43 5.03 0.65
C GLN A 30 -6.84 4.22 -0.58
N ARG A 31 -5.99 4.20 -1.62
CA ARG A 31 -5.96 2.98 -2.42
C ARG A 31 -5.64 1.90 -1.39
N GLN A 32 -6.60 0.99 -1.18
CA GLN A 32 -6.30 -0.34 -0.67
C GLN A 32 -5.25 -0.90 -1.64
N VAL A 33 -3.98 -0.57 -1.42
CA VAL A 33 -2.87 -1.29 -2.00
C VAL A 33 -2.94 -2.61 -1.26
N SER A 34 -3.83 -3.50 -1.71
CA SER A 34 -3.64 -4.91 -1.46
C SER A 34 -2.20 -5.14 -1.90
N PRO A 35 -1.30 -5.48 -0.96
CA PRO A 35 0.10 -5.61 -1.30
C PRO A 35 0.16 -6.56 -2.49
N SER A 36 0.79 -6.11 -3.59
CA SER A 36 0.82 -6.89 -4.82
C SER A 36 1.31 -8.32 -4.57
N ASP A 37 2.11 -8.49 -3.53
CA ASP A 37 2.62 -9.72 -2.97
C ASP A 37 2.22 -9.86 -1.48
N VAL A 38 1.52 -10.94 -1.13
CA VAL A 38 1.08 -11.30 0.23
C VAL A 38 2.14 -12.20 0.86
N PRO A 39 2.72 -11.86 2.03
CA PRO A 39 3.71 -12.72 2.67
C PRO A 39 3.06 -14.04 3.12
N ILE A 40 3.67 -15.16 2.75
CA ILE A 40 3.23 -16.52 3.10
C ILE A 40 4.01 -17.04 4.31
N GLY A 41 5.31 -16.74 4.37
CA GLY A 41 6.16 -17.21 5.46
C GLY A 41 7.63 -16.91 5.25
N VAL A 42 8.43 -17.29 6.25
CA VAL A 42 9.88 -17.22 6.24
C VAL A 42 10.46 -18.48 6.87
N ALA A 43 11.65 -18.89 6.43
CA ALA A 43 12.41 -19.98 7.02
C ALA A 43 13.89 -19.63 6.95
N ALA A 44 14.66 -20.02 7.95
CA ALA A 44 16.10 -19.83 7.96
C ALA A 44 16.79 -21.14 8.33
N SER A 45 17.92 -21.42 7.68
CA SER A 45 18.77 -22.56 7.98
C SER A 45 20.24 -22.20 7.71
N GLY A 46 21.07 -22.31 8.74
CA GLY A 46 22.48 -21.93 8.69
C GLY A 46 22.66 -20.49 8.20
N GLY A 47 23.49 -20.31 7.17
CA GLY A 47 23.73 -19.02 6.51
C GLY A 47 22.70 -18.65 5.44
N THR A 48 21.51 -19.27 5.41
CA THR A 48 20.50 -19.00 4.38
C THR A 48 19.15 -18.70 4.99
N SER A 49 18.41 -17.76 4.38
CA SER A 49 17.05 -17.40 4.78
C SER A 49 16.17 -17.29 3.55
N THR A 50 14.97 -17.88 3.57
CA THR A 50 14.01 -17.82 2.47
C THR A 50 12.73 -17.13 2.92
N ALA A 51 12.21 -16.22 2.11
CA ALA A 51 10.91 -15.58 2.27
C ALA A 51 9.99 -15.93 1.10
N TRP A 52 8.74 -16.24 1.40
CA TRP A 52 7.73 -16.60 0.40
C TRP A 52 6.62 -15.56 0.33
N PHE A 53 6.20 -15.26 -0.90
CA PHE A 53 5.15 -14.31 -1.19
C PHE A 53 4.18 -14.90 -2.21
N TYR A 54 2.88 -14.67 -2.01
CA TYR A 54 1.82 -15.05 -2.93
C TYR A 54 1.35 -13.81 -3.68
N ARG A 55 1.29 -13.87 -5.00
CA ARG A 55 0.80 -12.80 -5.87
C ARG A 55 -0.61 -13.12 -6.35
N PRO A 56 -1.67 -12.59 -5.69
CA PRO A 56 -3.05 -13.00 -5.97
C PRO A 56 -3.51 -12.65 -7.39
N SER A 57 -2.95 -11.58 -7.96
CA SER A 57 -3.28 -11.12 -9.31
C SER A 57 -2.88 -12.09 -10.42
N SER A 58 -1.89 -12.96 -10.15
CA SER A 58 -1.34 -13.90 -11.14
C SER A 58 -1.43 -15.36 -10.72
N GLY A 59 -1.85 -15.63 -9.47
CA GLY A 59 -1.83 -16.97 -8.90
C GLY A 59 -0.42 -17.56 -8.79
N THR A 60 0.60 -16.71 -8.61
CA THR A 60 2.00 -17.15 -8.52
C THR A 60 2.53 -17.01 -7.10
N VAL A 61 3.51 -17.85 -6.76
CA VAL A 61 4.30 -17.77 -5.53
C VAL A 61 5.72 -17.42 -5.91
N VAL A 62 6.27 -16.43 -5.20
CA VAL A 62 7.67 -16.03 -5.30
C VAL A 62 8.39 -16.48 -4.03
N ALA A 63 9.51 -17.16 -4.18
CA ALA A 63 10.41 -17.54 -3.09
C ALA A 63 11.75 -16.83 -3.30
N CYS A 64 12.15 -15.99 -2.34
CA CYS A 64 13.43 -15.31 -2.36
C CYS A 64 14.31 -15.86 -1.25
N GLN A 65 15.45 -16.46 -1.62
CA GLN A 65 16.47 -16.92 -0.70
C GLN A 65 17.61 -15.90 -0.64
N SER A 66 17.95 -15.46 0.56
CA SER A 66 19.18 -14.77 0.86
C SER A 66 20.23 -15.71 1.44
N THR A 67 21.49 -15.41 1.14
CA THR A 67 22.65 -16.06 1.72
C THR A 67 23.47 -15.04 2.51
N ALA A 68 23.96 -15.42 3.68
CA ALA A 68 24.82 -14.64 4.52
C ALA A 68 26.29 -14.98 4.23
N SER A 69 27.14 -13.96 4.17
CA SER A 69 28.59 -14.08 4.17
C SER A 69 29.13 -14.16 5.61
N GLY A 70 30.41 -14.49 5.76
CA GLY A 70 31.08 -14.77 7.04
C GLY A 70 31.09 -13.65 8.10
N ALA A 71 30.44 -12.51 7.87
CA ALA A 71 30.27 -11.41 8.84
C ALA A 71 28.79 -11.08 9.13
N GLY A 72 27.85 -11.96 8.77
CA GLY A 72 26.41 -11.69 8.88
C GLY A 72 25.86 -10.72 7.83
N ALA A 73 26.71 -10.25 6.92
CA ALA A 73 26.32 -9.42 5.79
C ALA A 73 25.69 -10.27 4.68
N LEU A 74 24.67 -9.73 4.02
CA LEU A 74 24.02 -10.38 2.89
C LEU A 74 25.03 -10.58 1.73
N SER A 75 25.27 -11.82 1.34
CA SER A 75 26.14 -12.17 0.22
C SER A 75 25.39 -12.18 -1.11
N GLY A 76 24.08 -12.42 -1.09
CA GLY A 76 23.26 -12.47 -2.30
C GLY A 76 21.80 -12.76 -2.00
N ILE A 77 20.95 -12.50 -3.00
CA ILE A 77 19.54 -12.87 -3.03
C ILE A 77 19.25 -13.55 -4.36
N GLN A 78 18.53 -14.67 -4.33
CA GLN A 78 18.02 -15.36 -5.50
C GLN A 78 16.52 -15.55 -5.34
N CYS A 79 15.74 -15.14 -6.35
CA CYS A 79 14.29 -15.25 -6.32
C CYS A 79 13.79 -16.13 -7.47
N VAL A 80 12.87 -17.04 -7.16
CA VAL A 80 12.16 -17.86 -8.15
C VAL A 80 10.67 -17.65 -8.02
N ALA A 81 9.97 -17.62 -9.16
CA ALA A 81 8.52 -17.51 -9.21
C ALA A 81 7.95 -18.75 -9.88
N SER A 82 6.89 -19.31 -9.30
CA SER A 82 6.15 -20.44 -9.87
C SER A 82 4.65 -20.22 -9.75
N LYS A 83 3.87 -20.81 -10.67
CA LYS A 83 2.41 -20.76 -10.60
C LYS A 83 1.91 -21.84 -9.65
N LEU A 84 0.91 -21.51 -8.83
CA LEU A 84 0.22 -22.51 -8.04
C LEU A 84 -0.62 -23.41 -8.96
N PRO A 85 -0.71 -24.72 -8.67
CA PRO A 85 -1.54 -25.65 -9.42
C PRO A 85 -3.03 -25.34 -9.28
#